data_AF-A0A2V5WK26-F1
#
_entry.id   AF-A0A2V5WK26-F1
#
_cell.length_a   1.000
_cell.length_b   1.000
_cell.length_c   1.000
_cell.angle_alpha   90.00
_cell.angle_beta   90.00
_cell.angle_gamma   90.00
#
_symmetry.space_group_name_H-M   'P 1'
#
loop_
_entity.id
_entity.type
_entity.pdbx_description
1 polymer ?
#
loop_
_entity_poly.entity_id
_entity_poly.type
_entity_poly.pdbx_seq_one_letter_code
_entity_poly.pdbx_strand_id
1 'polypeptide(L)' 'YKILEDEGRPSGHRELFWYYKAGFNAARLLEEDSKWESAAAIYERLVAAGGDRSEEAKARLNHLRLEHFLWAD' A
#
# COMPACT_ATOMS: atom_id res chain seq x y z
N TYR A 1 28.48 -18.84 17.31
CA TYR A 1 27.14 -19.24 16.83
C TYR A 1 27.10 -19.06 15.33
N LYS A 2 26.80 -20.12 14.58
CA LYS A 2 26.61 -20.06 13.12
C LYS A 2 25.11 -19.89 12.91
N ILE A 3 24.68 -18.72 12.45
CA ILE A 3 23.28 -18.52 12.07
C ILE A 3 23.08 -19.39 10.83
N LEU A 4 22.24 -20.41 10.95
CA LEU A 4 21.77 -21.17 9.79
C LEU A 4 20.94 -20.20 8.97
N GLU A 5 21.46 -19.80 7.81
CA GLU A 5 20.70 -19.06 6.82
C GLU A 5 19.44 -19.88 6.51
N ASP A 6 18.30 -19.25 6.73
CA ASP A 6 16.95 -19.79 6.61
C ASP A 6 16.61 -19.98 5.13
N GLU A 7 17.25 -20.96 4.47
CA GLU A 7 17.12 -21.27 3.03
C GLU A 7 15.75 -21.87 2.64
N GLY A 8 14.68 -21.61 3.40
CA GLY A 8 13.39 -22.31 3.22
C GLY A 8 12.11 -21.49 3.31
N ARG A 9 12.15 -20.16 3.53
CA ARG A 9 10.89 -19.39 3.59
C ARG A 9 10.46 -18.88 2.22
N PRO A 10 9.19 -19.07 1.80
CA PRO A 10 8.55 -18.19 0.83
C PRO A 10 8.27 -16.83 1.53
N SER A 11 9.33 -16.15 1.96
CA SER A 11 9.27 -14.96 2.80
C SER A 11 8.70 -13.76 2.04
N GLY A 12 9.08 -13.59 0.77
CA GLY A 12 8.68 -12.43 -0.03
C GLY A 12 7.16 -12.27 -0.19
N HIS A 13 6.42 -13.37 -0.46
CA HIS A 13 4.97 -13.29 -0.66
C HIS A 13 4.21 -13.02 0.66
N ARG A 14 4.67 -13.62 1.77
CA ARG A 14 4.07 -13.38 3.10
C ARG A 14 4.35 -11.97 3.61
N GLU A 15 5.54 -11.44 3.34
CA GLU A 15 5.90 -10.07 3.71
C GLU A 15 5.11 -9.04 2.90
N LEU A 16 4.93 -9.26 1.58
CA LEU A 16 4.08 -8.41 0.74
C LEU A 16 2.62 -8.43 1.21
N PHE A 17 2.08 -9.59 1.62
CA PHE A 17 0.73 -9.67 2.16
C PHE A 17 0.52 -8.70 3.34
N TRP A 18 1.43 -8.72 4.31
CA TRP A 18 1.33 -7.86 5.48
C TRP A 18 1.61 -6.39 5.16
N TYR A 19 2.54 -6.12 4.23
CA TYR A 19 2.80 -4.77 3.73
C TYR A 19 1.54 -4.15 3.13
N TYR A 20 0.86 -4.86 2.22
CA TYR A 20 -0.40 -4.40 1.65
C TYR A 20 -1.50 -4.26 2.70
N LYS A 21 -1.68 -5.25 3.58
CA LYS A 21 -2.71 -5.19 4.62
C LYS A 21 -2.53 -3.99 5.55
N ALA A 22 -1.30 -3.73 5.98
CA ALA A 22 -0.97 -2.57 6.82
C ALA A 22 -1.20 -1.26 6.06
N GLY A 23 -0.75 -1.16 4.81
CA GLY A 23 -0.93 0.04 3.99
C GLY A 23 -2.40 0.37 3.74
N PHE A 24 -3.22 -0.62 3.35
CA PHE A 24 -4.66 -0.39 3.15
C PHE A 24 -5.37 0.04 4.44
N ASN A 25 -5.03 -0.56 5.58
CA ASN A 25 -5.58 -0.13 6.86
C ASN A 25 -5.16 1.30 7.23
N ALA A 26 -3.91 1.66 7.00
CA ALA A 26 -3.41 3.01 7.26
C ALA A 26 -4.07 4.04 6.34
N ALA A 27 -4.19 3.75 5.04
CA ALA A 27 -4.87 4.63 4.08
C ALA A 27 -6.33 4.84 4.46
N ARG A 28 -7.06 3.79 4.85
CA ARG A 28 -8.45 3.90 5.30
C ARG A 28 -8.61 4.78 6.54
N LEU A 29 -7.72 4.66 7.53
CA LEU A 29 -7.74 5.54 8.70
C LEU A 29 -7.51 7.01 8.34
N LEU A 30 -6.68 7.28 7.33
CA LEU A 30 -6.43 8.63 6.85
C LEU A 30 -7.62 9.17 6.04
N GLU A 31 -8.30 8.34 5.24
CA GLU A 31 -9.56 8.70 4.60
C GLU A 31 -10.65 9.02 5.63
N GLU A 32 -10.81 8.20 6.67
CA GLU A 32 -11.78 8.43 7.76
C GLU A 32 -11.52 9.76 8.49
N ASP A 33 -10.25 10.19 8.59
CA ASP A 33 -9.83 11.47 9.17
C ASP A 33 -9.76 12.62 8.14
N SER A 34 -10.27 12.40 6.92
CA SER A 34 -10.26 13.36 5.81
C SER A 34 -8.87 13.89 5.42
N LYS A 35 -7.82 13.11 5.68
CA LYS A 35 -6.42 13.38 5.30
C LYS A 35 -6.12 12.82 3.92
N TRP A 36 -6.78 13.38 2.91
CA TRP A 36 -6.82 12.85 1.55
C TRP A 36 -5.45 12.73 0.89
N GLU A 37 -4.60 13.74 1.01
CA GLU A 37 -3.25 13.74 0.44
C GLU A 37 -2.37 12.67 1.09
N SER A 38 -2.53 12.48 2.41
CA SER A 38 -1.77 11.46 3.13
C SER A 38 -2.24 10.05 2.74
N ALA A 39 -3.55 9.84 2.60
CA ALA A 39 -4.10 8.57 2.11
C ALA A 39 -3.60 8.27 0.69
N ALA A 40 -3.64 9.26 -0.21
CA ALA A 40 -3.11 9.15 -1.57
C ALA A 40 -1.63 8.73 -1.58
N ALA A 41 -0.79 9.35 -0.75
CA ALA A 41 0.62 9.01 -0.63
C ALA A 41 0.85 7.56 -0.17
N ILE A 42 -0.02 7.01 0.68
CA ILE A 42 0.05 5.59 1.06
C ILE A 42 -0.31 4.70 -0.13
N TYR A 43 -1.39 4.99 -0.86
CA TYR A 43 -1.75 4.21 -2.03
C TYR A 43 -0.68 4.25 -3.13
N GLU A 44 -0.04 5.40 -3.37
CA GLU A 44 1.08 5.51 -4.31
C GLU A 44 2.22 4.55 -3.97
N ARG A 45 2.57 4.42 -2.68
CA ARG A 45 3.58 3.46 -2.20
C ARG A 45 3.13 2.02 -2.40
N LEU A 46 1.84 1.73 -2.28
CA LEU A 46 1.29 0.40 -2.54
C LEU A 46 1.30 0.08 -4.04
N VAL A 47 0.99 1.05 -4.90
CA VAL A 47 1.11 0.88 -6.37
C VAL A 47 2.55 0.61 -6.77
N ALA A 48 3.50 1.39 -6.23
CA ALA A 48 4.92 1.25 -6.53
C ALA A 48 5.52 -0.09 -6.09
N ALA A 49 4.92 -0.77 -5.10
CA ALA A 49 5.35 -2.07 -4.63
C ALA A 49 5.05 -3.21 -5.63
N GLY A 50 4.09 -3.04 -6.55
CA GLY A 50 3.74 -4.03 -7.57
C GLY A 50 3.14 -5.34 -7.03
N GLY A 51 2.77 -6.25 -7.92
CA GLY A 51 2.14 -7.53 -7.57
C GLY A 51 0.62 -7.44 -7.40
N ASP A 52 0.01 -8.51 -6.92
CA ASP A 52 -1.44 -8.79 -7.06
C ASP A 52 -2.38 -7.69 -6.55
N ARG A 53 -1.97 -6.93 -5.53
CA ARG A 53 -2.80 -5.88 -4.91
C ARG A 53 -2.44 -4.45 -5.33
N SER A 54 -1.43 -4.28 -6.19
CA SER A 54 -1.04 -2.97 -6.71
C SER A 54 -2.16 -2.34 -7.56
N GLU A 55 -2.86 -3.13 -8.36
CA GLU A 55 -3.99 -2.64 -9.17
C GLU A 55 -5.20 -2.22 -8.31
N GLU A 56 -5.46 -2.92 -7.21
CA GLU A 56 -6.46 -2.50 -6.22
C GLU A 56 -6.09 -1.14 -5.61
N ALA A 57 -4.83 -0.96 -5.22
CA ALA A 57 -4.34 0.31 -4.69
C ALA A 57 -4.43 1.43 -5.74
N LYS A 58 -4.14 1.13 -7.01
CA LYS A 58 -4.23 2.10 -8.11
C LYS A 58 -5.67 2.54 -8.36
N ALA A 59 -6.62 1.61 -8.35
CA ALA A 59 -8.03 1.92 -8.50
C ALA A 59 -8.53 2.82 -7.36
N ARG A 60 -8.15 2.50 -6.12
CA ARG A 60 -8.47 3.33 -4.94
C ARG A 60 -7.85 4.72 -5.03
N LEU A 61 -6.56 4.82 -5.37
CA LEU A 61 -5.88 6.09 -5.57
C LEU A 61 -6.58 6.97 -6.61
N ASN A 62 -6.93 6.40 -7.76
CA ASN A 62 -7.62 7.14 -8.82
C ASN A 62 -8.98 7.66 -8.37
N HIS A 63 -9.76 6.83 -7.66
CA HIS A 63 -11.04 7.23 -7.11
C HIS A 63 -10.88 8.38 -6.11
N LEU A 64 -9.96 8.24 -5.16
CA LEU A 64 -9.67 9.25 -4.15
C LEU A 64 -9.25 10.60 -4.77
N ARG A 65 -8.38 10.56 -5.79
CA ARG A 65 -7.95 11.77 -6.52
C ARG A 65 -9.09 12.46 -7.25
N LEU A 66 -10.03 11.69 -7.82
CA LEU A 66 -11.20 12.25 -8.50
C LEU A 66 -12.18 12.88 -7.51
N GLU A 67 -12.46 12.22 -6.38
CA GLU A 67 -13.42 12.71 -5.39
C GLU A 67 -12.91 13.94 -4.62
N HIS A 68 -11.60 14.02 -4.38
CA HIS A 68 -11.00 15.09 -3.59
C HIS A 68 -10.13 16.05 -4.40
N PHE A 69 -10.19 15.98 -5.73
CA PHE A 69 -9.49 16.90 -6.65
C PHE A 69 -7.96 16.96 -6.41
N LEU A 70 -7.35 15.81 -6.11
CA LEU A 70 -5.92 15.70 -5.82
C LEU A 70 -5.13 15.50 -7.13
N TRP A 71 -4.81 16.59 -7.81
CA TRP A 71 -3.92 16.56 -8.98
C TRP A 71 -2.56 17.18 -8.61
N ALA A 72 -1.47 16.50 -8.99
CA ALA A 72 -0.16 17.12 -8.96
C ALA A 72 -0.06 18.10 -10.14
N ASP A 73 0.35 19.33 -9.85
CA ASP A 73 0.76 20.33 -10.87
C ASP A 73 2.08 19.89 -11.53
#